data_AF-A0A183I5C6-F1
#
_entry.id   AF-A0A183I5C6-F1
#
_cell.length_a   1.000
_cell.length_b   1.000
_cell.length_c   1.000
_cell.angle_alpha   90.00
_cell.angle_beta   90.00
_cell.angle_gamma   90.00
#
_symmetry.space_group_name_H-M   'P 1'
#
loop_
_entity.id
_entity.type
_entity.pdbx_description
1 polymer ?
#
loop_
_entity_poly.entity_id
_entity_poly.type
_entity_poly.pdbx_seq_one_letter_code
_entity_poly.pdbx_strand_id
1 'polypeptide(L)'
;MLAKKRMPRMRHNYEVAPGIMRFSAARMYAKRGAYAKKPYPAVEKKVEHKSKFVVKPIGGDKNGKERKVLVKKGPQYLKEEKTIQRAKRSPKKTSLRSSITPGTILIILAGRHKGKRVIFLKQLEKSGLLLVTGPMKLNSTPLRRIAQAFVIATKTKIDISGLKIPEHIDDAYFRRFNSKKAPKKGDANIFTQGTT
;
A
#
# COMPACT_ATOMS: atom_id res chain seq x y z
N MET A 1 20.61 6.86 28.35
CA MET A 1 19.78 5.65 28.55
C MET A 1 19.22 5.20 27.21
N LEU A 2 19.68 4.07 26.68
CA LEU A 2 19.20 3.51 25.42
C LEU A 2 17.70 3.20 25.55
N ALA A 3 16.85 3.83 24.73
CA ALA A 3 15.42 3.58 24.74
C ALA A 3 15.17 2.08 24.49
N LYS A 4 14.72 1.36 25.51
CA LYS A 4 14.44 -0.09 25.46
C LYS A 4 13.49 -0.34 24.29
N LYS A 5 13.98 -0.99 23.23
CA LYS A 5 13.21 -1.30 22.01
C LYS A 5 11.93 -2.01 22.44
N ARG A 6 10.78 -1.33 22.34
CA ARG A 6 9.48 -1.89 22.74
C ARG A 6 9.21 -3.11 21.87
N MET A 7 9.40 -4.30 22.42
CA MET A 7 8.99 -5.53 21.75
C MET A 7 7.47 -5.49 21.57
N PRO A 8 6.94 -5.89 20.39
CA PRO A 8 5.51 -5.96 20.16
C PRO A 8 4.91 -6.94 21.17
N ARG A 9 3.97 -6.46 21.98
CA ARG A 9 3.35 -7.26 23.03
C ARG A 9 2.41 -8.26 22.36
N MET A 10 2.73 -9.56 22.45
CA MET A 10 1.86 -10.60 21.92
C MET A 10 0.46 -10.51 22.54
N ARG A 11 -0.57 -10.77 21.73
CA ARG A 11 -1.95 -10.79 22.21
C ARG A 11 -2.09 -11.91 23.25
N HIS A 12 -2.65 -11.60 24.41
CA HIS A 12 -2.84 -12.57 25.49
C HIS A 12 -3.99 -13.56 25.23
N ASN A 13 -4.81 -13.26 24.21
CA ASN A 13 -5.94 -14.05 23.72
C ASN A 13 -5.83 -14.14 22.19
N TYR A 14 -6.17 -15.29 21.62
CA TYR A 14 -6.10 -15.54 20.18
C TYR A 14 -7.43 -16.10 19.67
N GLU A 15 -7.65 -16.00 18.37
CA GLU A 15 -8.88 -16.40 17.71
C GLU A 15 -8.86 -17.92 17.45
N VAL A 16 -9.95 -18.61 17.80
CA VAL A 16 -10.19 -20.02 17.41
C VAL A 16 -10.85 -20.06 16.04
N ALA A 17 -11.75 -19.11 15.79
CA ALA A 17 -12.35 -18.81 14.50
C ALA A 17 -12.41 -17.28 14.34
N PRO A 18 -12.58 -16.74 13.11
CA PRO A 18 -12.66 -15.30 12.90
C PRO A 18 -13.72 -14.65 13.80
N GLY A 19 -13.28 -13.75 14.69
CA GLY A 19 -14.17 -13.06 15.64
C GLY A 19 -14.53 -13.85 16.91
N ILE A 20 -14.13 -15.12 17.04
CA ILE A 20 -14.34 -15.94 18.24
C ILE A 20 -13.00 -16.14 18.95
N MET A 21 -12.87 -15.51 20.11
CA MET A 21 -11.67 -15.59 20.94
C MET A 21 -11.66 -16.85 21.80
N ARG A 22 -10.48 -17.46 22.00
CA ARG A 22 -10.33 -18.69 22.80
C ARG A 22 -10.75 -18.51 24.26
N PHE A 23 -10.40 -17.37 24.86
CA PHE A 23 -10.69 -17.11 26.27
C PHE A 23 -11.85 -16.11 26.42
N SER A 24 -12.73 -16.38 27.39
CA SER A 24 -13.82 -15.49 27.78
C SER A 24 -13.32 -14.17 28.39
N ALA A 25 -14.21 -13.16 28.43
CA ALA A 25 -13.89 -11.84 28.99
C ALA A 25 -13.46 -11.93 30.47
N ALA A 26 -14.13 -12.74 31.29
CA ALA A 26 -13.81 -12.94 32.70
C ALA A 26 -12.41 -13.53 32.92
N ARG A 27 -12.05 -14.59 32.17
CA ARG A 27 -10.71 -15.20 32.25
C ARG A 27 -9.63 -14.20 31.80
N MET A 28 -9.94 -13.37 30.81
CA MET A 28 -9.04 -12.30 30.36
C MET A 28 -8.91 -11.16 31.37
N TYR A 29 -9.95 -10.82 32.13
CA TYR A 29 -9.91 -9.84 33.19
C TYR A 29 -8.93 -10.26 34.29
N ALA A 30 -9.05 -11.51 34.76
CA ALA A 30 -8.13 -12.11 35.72
C ALA A 30 -6.69 -12.19 35.18
N LYS A 31 -6.50 -12.75 33.97
CA LYS A 31 -5.17 -12.91 33.35
C LYS A 31 -4.46 -11.58 33.06
N ARG A 32 -5.22 -10.51 32.77
CA ARG A 32 -4.66 -9.15 32.58
C ARG A 32 -4.31 -8.46 33.90
N GLY A 33 -4.67 -9.05 35.05
CA GLY A 33 -4.57 -8.43 36.36
C GLY A 33 -5.32 -7.12 36.42
N ALA A 34 -6.42 -6.99 35.67
CA ALA A 34 -7.11 -5.70 35.52
C ALA A 34 -7.68 -5.20 36.86
N TYR A 35 -8.05 -6.11 37.76
CA TYR A 35 -8.50 -5.82 39.11
C TYR A 35 -7.46 -5.07 39.96
N ALA A 36 -6.17 -5.27 39.71
CA ALA A 36 -5.09 -4.65 40.47
C ALA A 36 -4.56 -3.35 39.81
N LYS A 37 -5.02 -3.02 38.59
CA LYS A 37 -4.56 -1.83 37.88
C LYS A 37 -5.34 -0.62 38.35
N LYS A 38 -4.64 0.29 39.04
CA LYS A 38 -5.19 1.61 39.38
C LYS A 38 -5.47 2.39 38.08
N PRO A 39 -6.58 3.12 37.97
CA PRO A 39 -6.83 4.00 36.84
C PRO A 39 -5.68 5.01 36.72
N TYR A 40 -5.16 5.19 35.51
CA TYR A 40 -4.16 6.23 35.28
C TYR A 40 -4.82 7.59 35.51
N PRO A 41 -4.14 8.55 36.18
CA PRO A 41 -4.66 9.90 36.30
C PRO A 41 -4.92 10.46 34.90
N ALA A 42 -6.05 11.16 34.74
CA ALA A 42 -6.39 11.80 33.49
C ALA A 42 -5.35 12.89 33.20
N VAL A 43 -4.41 12.60 32.30
CA VAL A 43 -3.48 13.61 31.81
C VAL A 43 -4.25 14.46 30.82
N GLU A 44 -4.60 15.68 31.23
CA GLU A 44 -5.12 16.70 30.33
C GLU A 44 -4.08 16.98 29.25
N LYS A 45 -4.31 16.45 28.05
CA LYS A 45 -3.50 16.82 26.90
C LYS A 45 -3.82 18.27 26.57
N LYS A 46 -2.91 19.19 26.91
CA LYS A 46 -2.93 20.55 26.36
C LYS A 46 -2.79 20.42 24.84
N VAL A 47 -3.90 20.55 24.12
CA VAL A 47 -3.90 20.57 22.66
C VAL A 47 -3.35 21.92 22.24
N GLU A 48 -2.10 21.94 21.76
CA GLU A 48 -1.54 23.14 21.14
C GLU A 48 -2.32 23.46 19.86
N HIS A 49 -3.19 24.47 19.94
CA HIS A 49 -3.86 25.00 18.76
C HIS A 49 -2.87 25.85 17.96
N LYS A 50 -2.44 25.35 16.80
CA LYS A 50 -1.67 26.15 15.84
C LYS A 50 -2.46 27.40 15.46
N SER A 51 -1.83 28.57 15.50
CA SER A 51 -2.47 29.83 15.16
C SER A 51 -2.92 29.83 13.68
N LYS A 52 -4.13 30.33 13.41
CA LYS A 52 -4.68 30.45 12.05
C LYS A 52 -4.08 31.62 11.26
N PHE A 53 -3.45 32.55 11.97
CA PHE A 53 -2.94 33.81 11.44
C PHE A 53 -1.43 33.88 11.60
N VAL A 54 -0.77 34.40 10.58
CA VAL A 54 0.62 34.84 10.60
C VAL A 54 0.62 36.36 10.62
N VAL A 55 1.29 36.95 11.61
CA VAL A 55 1.53 38.38 11.67
C VAL A 55 2.62 38.70 10.65
N LYS A 56 2.30 39.56 9.68
CA LYS A 56 3.25 40.03 8.68
C LYS A 56 3.55 41.50 8.95
N PRO A 57 4.82 41.91 9.07
CA PRO A 57 5.16 43.32 9.16
C PRO A 57 4.81 44.04 7.85
N ILE A 58 4.36 45.27 7.97
CA ILE A 58 3.97 46.14 6.85
C ILE A 58 4.75 47.44 6.96
N GLY A 59 5.36 47.85 5.84
CA GLY A 59 6.11 49.10 5.73
C GLY A 59 5.22 50.33 5.63
N GLY A 60 5.77 51.47 6.07
CA GLY A 60 5.18 52.81 5.99
C GLY A 60 4.78 53.37 7.35
N ASP A 61 5.19 54.62 7.62
CA ASP A 61 5.08 55.26 8.95
C ASP A 61 3.65 55.44 9.46
N LYS A 62 2.66 55.42 8.55
CA LYS A 62 1.22 55.57 8.88
C LYS A 62 0.40 54.28 8.66
N ASN A 63 1.04 53.13 8.46
CA ASN A 63 0.36 51.89 8.01
C ASN A 63 0.25 50.80 9.08
N GLY A 64 0.47 51.15 10.36
CA GLY A 64 0.17 50.28 11.50
C GLY A 64 1.16 49.13 11.76
N LYS A 65 2.32 49.09 11.09
CA LYS A 65 3.47 48.17 11.26
C LYS A 65 3.22 46.67 11.07
N GLU A 66 2.03 46.13 11.31
CA GLU A 66 1.73 44.70 11.24
C GLU A 66 0.31 44.41 10.71
N ARG A 67 0.13 43.29 9.98
CA ARG A 67 -1.18 42.72 9.64
C ARG A 67 -1.24 41.23 9.91
N LYS A 68 -2.37 40.78 10.45
CA LYS A 68 -2.71 39.36 10.63
C LYS A 68 -3.24 38.80 9.31
N VAL A 69 -2.52 37.86 8.71
CA VAL A 69 -2.91 37.20 7.46
C VAL A 69 -3.15 35.71 7.70
N LEU A 70 -4.25 35.17 7.17
CA LEU A 70 -4.54 33.73 7.21
C LEU A 70 -3.44 32.92 6.51
N VAL A 71 -2.98 31.85 7.16
CA VAL A 71 -1.95 30.94 6.59
C VAL A 71 -2.43 30.30 5.29
N LYS A 72 -3.70 29.91 5.24
CA LYS A 72 -4.32 29.27 4.08
C LYS A 72 -5.57 30.06 3.70
N LYS A 73 -5.48 30.85 2.63
CA LYS A 73 -6.64 31.56 2.07
C LYS A 73 -7.64 30.56 1.49
N GLY A 74 -8.93 30.83 1.68
CA GLY A 74 -10.00 30.07 1.04
C GLY A 74 -10.03 30.26 -0.48
N PRO A 75 -10.79 29.43 -1.20
CA PRO A 75 -11.03 29.65 -2.63
C PRO A 75 -11.80 30.96 -2.85
N GLN A 76 -11.56 31.63 -3.98
CA GLN A 76 -12.28 32.84 -4.36
C GLN A 76 -13.75 32.56 -4.73
N TYR A 77 -14.00 31.37 -5.32
CA TYR A 77 -15.33 30.94 -5.72
C TYR A 77 -15.76 29.73 -4.89
N LEU A 78 -16.97 29.80 -4.34
CA LEU A 78 -17.63 28.68 -3.70
C LEU A 78 -18.33 27.84 -4.77
N LYS A 79 -18.37 26.51 -4.56
CA LYS A 79 -19.15 25.62 -5.41
C LYS A 79 -20.61 25.66 -4.96
N GLU A 80 -21.54 25.71 -5.93
CA GLU A 80 -22.99 25.67 -5.67
C GLU A 80 -23.40 24.34 -5.04
N GLU A 81 -22.82 23.23 -5.51
CA GLU A 81 -23.07 21.90 -4.95
C GLU A 81 -21.92 21.38 -4.07
N LYS A 82 -22.30 20.71 -2.99
CA LYS A 82 -21.35 20.00 -2.12
C LYS A 82 -20.97 18.67 -2.74
N THR A 83 -19.68 18.46 -3.02
CA THR A 83 -19.17 17.15 -3.42
C THR A 83 -19.20 16.20 -2.22
N ILE A 84 -20.03 15.15 -2.28
CA ILE A 84 -20.05 14.10 -1.25
C ILE A 84 -18.75 13.29 -1.33
N GLN A 85 -17.95 13.36 -0.27
CA GLN A 85 -16.73 12.55 -0.18
C GLN A 85 -17.09 11.09 0.11
N ARG A 86 -16.89 10.22 -0.88
CA ARG A 86 -17.00 8.77 -0.67
C ARG A 86 -15.82 8.26 0.15
N ALA A 87 -16.09 7.36 1.10
CA ALA A 87 -15.03 6.69 1.84
C ALA A 87 -14.13 5.90 0.88
N LYS A 88 -12.83 6.23 0.87
CA LYS A 88 -11.83 5.51 0.06
C LYS A 88 -11.57 4.15 0.70
N ARG A 89 -11.83 3.06 -0.03
CA ARG A 89 -11.40 1.71 0.36
C ARG A 89 -10.02 1.46 -0.22
N SER A 90 -9.06 1.10 0.63
CA SER A 90 -7.75 0.65 0.17
C SER A 90 -7.87 -0.72 -0.51
N PRO A 91 -7.16 -0.97 -1.62
CA PRO A 91 -7.15 -2.29 -2.25
C PRO A 91 -6.60 -3.32 -1.25
N LYS A 92 -7.30 -4.44 -1.09
CA LYS A 92 -6.84 -5.56 -0.27
C LYS A 92 -5.92 -6.45 -1.10
N LYS A 93 -4.90 -7.03 -0.46
CA LYS A 93 -4.06 -8.06 -1.09
C LYS A 93 -4.91 -9.30 -1.38
N THR A 94 -4.85 -9.80 -2.61
CA THR A 94 -5.52 -11.04 -3.01
C THR A 94 -4.89 -12.23 -2.28
N SER A 95 -5.69 -13.13 -1.72
CA SER A 95 -5.19 -14.36 -1.13
C SER A 95 -4.65 -15.30 -2.21
N LEU A 96 -3.51 -15.94 -1.90
CA LEU A 96 -2.91 -16.92 -2.79
C LEU A 96 -3.74 -18.21 -2.77
N ARG A 97 -3.97 -18.82 -3.94
CA ARG A 97 -4.54 -20.18 -4.02
C ARG A 97 -3.55 -21.19 -3.46
N SER A 98 -4.03 -22.19 -2.73
CA SER A 98 -3.21 -23.25 -2.12
C SER A 98 -2.40 -24.08 -3.12
N SER A 99 -2.88 -24.22 -4.36
CA SER A 99 -2.16 -24.93 -5.43
C SER A 99 -0.93 -24.19 -5.95
N ILE A 100 -0.85 -22.87 -5.72
CA ILE A 100 0.26 -22.03 -6.15
C ILE A 100 1.26 -21.98 -5.00
N THR A 101 2.37 -22.69 -5.14
CA THR A 101 3.50 -22.65 -4.22
C THR A 101 4.73 -22.19 -4.99
N PRO A 102 5.72 -21.53 -4.35
CA PRO A 102 6.98 -21.17 -5.01
C PRO A 102 7.53 -22.36 -5.81
N GLY A 103 7.86 -22.12 -7.08
CA GLY A 103 8.32 -23.14 -8.03
C GLY A 103 7.25 -23.98 -8.72
N THR A 104 5.96 -23.80 -8.41
CA THR A 104 4.87 -24.39 -9.20
C THR A 104 4.93 -23.89 -10.64
N ILE A 105 4.78 -24.81 -11.60
CA ILE A 105 4.65 -24.46 -13.01
C ILE A 105 3.21 -23.99 -13.28
N LEU A 106 3.10 -22.85 -13.94
CA LEU A 106 1.90 -22.11 -14.24
C LEU A 106 1.67 -22.09 -15.75
N ILE A 107 0.44 -22.30 -16.21
CA ILE A 107 0.04 -22.08 -17.60
C ILE A 107 -0.64 -20.72 -17.68
N ILE A 108 -0.09 -19.80 -18.47
CA ILE A 108 -0.67 -18.47 -18.66
C ILE A 108 -1.87 -18.58 -19.62
N LEU A 109 -2.99 -17.99 -19.26
CA LEU A 109 -4.21 -18.00 -20.08
C LEU A 109 -4.35 -16.73 -20.95
N ALA A 110 -3.84 -15.60 -20.49
CA ALA A 110 -4.07 -14.30 -21.12
C ALA A 110 -2.78 -13.54 -21.43
N GLY A 111 -2.85 -12.63 -22.40
CA GLY A 111 -1.75 -11.77 -22.83
C GLY A 111 -0.83 -12.44 -23.87
N ARG A 112 0.33 -11.79 -24.13
CA ARG A 112 1.26 -12.19 -25.18
C ARG A 112 1.86 -13.59 -25.00
N HIS A 113 1.94 -14.05 -23.76
CA HIS A 113 2.55 -15.33 -23.40
C HIS A 113 1.52 -16.42 -23.06
N LYS A 114 0.28 -16.29 -23.56
CA LYS A 114 -0.78 -17.31 -23.40
C LYS A 114 -0.32 -18.69 -23.89
N GLY A 115 -0.74 -19.75 -23.21
CA GLY A 115 -0.38 -21.15 -23.48
C GLY A 115 1.02 -21.55 -23.00
N LYS A 116 1.90 -20.60 -22.66
CA LYS A 116 3.26 -20.91 -22.21
C LYS A 116 3.26 -21.40 -20.76
N ARG A 117 4.14 -22.37 -20.49
CA ARG A 117 4.44 -22.89 -19.14
C ARG A 117 5.54 -22.05 -18.51
N VAL A 118 5.28 -21.55 -17.31
CA VAL A 118 6.12 -20.54 -16.65
C VAL A 118 6.24 -20.83 -15.16
N ILE A 119 7.31 -20.41 -14.51
CA ILE A 119 7.61 -20.77 -13.12
C ILE A 119 7.14 -19.65 -12.18
N PHE A 120 6.41 -20.01 -11.13
CA PHE A 120 6.03 -19.07 -10.07
C PHE A 120 7.19 -18.80 -9.11
N LEU A 121 7.47 -17.53 -8.80
CA LEU A 121 8.53 -17.14 -7.88
C LEU A 121 7.98 -16.71 -6.52
N LYS A 122 7.40 -15.50 -6.46
CA LYS A 122 6.79 -14.93 -5.25
C LYS A 122 5.51 -14.19 -5.59
N GLN A 123 4.65 -13.99 -4.59
CA GLN A 123 3.54 -13.05 -4.70
C GLN A 123 4.03 -11.65 -4.32
N LEU A 124 3.71 -10.65 -5.14
CA LEU A 124 4.06 -9.26 -4.84
C LEU A 124 3.17 -8.70 -3.74
N GLU A 125 3.77 -7.91 -2.85
CA GLU A 125 3.15 -7.52 -1.59
C GLU A 125 2.03 -6.49 -1.75
N LYS A 126 2.22 -5.47 -2.61
CA LYS A 126 1.28 -4.36 -2.74
C LYS A 126 0.13 -4.73 -3.67
N SER A 127 0.44 -5.33 -4.82
CA SER A 127 -0.57 -5.66 -5.82
C SER A 127 -1.23 -7.02 -5.62
N GLY A 128 -0.58 -7.95 -4.91
CA GLY A 128 -1.03 -9.35 -4.84
C GLY A 128 -0.87 -10.12 -6.15
N LEU A 129 -0.22 -9.55 -7.17
CA LEU A 129 0.07 -10.21 -8.44
C LEU A 129 1.17 -11.26 -8.26
N LEU A 130 1.18 -12.25 -9.14
CA LEU A 130 2.20 -13.29 -9.18
C LEU A 130 3.42 -12.76 -9.93
N LEU A 131 4.60 -12.86 -9.32
CA LEU A 131 5.87 -12.72 -10.02
C LEU A 131 6.20 -14.08 -10.65
N VAL A 132 6.33 -14.07 -11.97
CA VAL A 132 6.45 -15.27 -12.78
C VAL A 132 7.65 -15.09 -13.71
N THR A 133 8.43 -16.16 -13.89
CA THR A 133 9.56 -16.17 -14.82
C THR A 133 9.50 -17.39 -15.70
N GLY A 134 9.64 -17.18 -17.00
CA GLY A 134 10.09 -18.26 -17.85
C GLY A 134 11.58 -18.14 -17.96
N PRO A 135 12.34 -19.23 -17.84
CA PRO A 135 13.72 -19.17 -18.28
C PRO A 135 13.74 -18.63 -19.72
N MET A 136 14.23 -17.41 -19.93
CA MET A 136 14.08 -16.65 -21.18
C MET A 136 14.58 -17.48 -22.38
N LYS A 137 15.64 -18.26 -22.16
CA LYS A 137 16.25 -19.18 -23.13
C LYS A 137 15.29 -20.30 -23.60
N LEU A 138 14.36 -20.75 -22.75
CA LEU A 138 13.49 -21.90 -23.05
C LEU A 138 12.16 -21.48 -23.67
N ASN A 139 11.51 -20.45 -23.13
CA ASN A 139 10.14 -20.12 -23.51
C ASN A 139 9.94 -18.65 -23.89
N SER A 140 11.01 -17.83 -23.87
CA SER A 140 10.98 -16.40 -24.17
C SER A 140 9.95 -15.62 -23.36
N THR A 141 9.64 -16.07 -22.13
CA THR A 141 8.81 -15.28 -21.21
C THR A 141 9.72 -14.59 -20.19
N PRO A 142 9.80 -13.25 -20.22
CA PRO A 142 10.61 -12.51 -19.24
C PRO A 142 10.02 -12.65 -17.85
N LEU A 143 10.77 -12.12 -16.87
CA LEU A 143 10.24 -11.80 -15.56
C LEU A 143 9.04 -10.86 -15.70
N ARG A 144 7.85 -11.33 -15.31
CA ARG A 144 6.58 -10.63 -15.56
C ARG A 144 5.63 -10.78 -14.38
N ARG A 145 4.80 -9.76 -14.17
CA ARG A 145 3.66 -9.79 -13.23
C ARG A 145 2.41 -10.28 -13.91
N ILE A 146 1.72 -11.24 -13.30
CA ILE A 146 0.48 -11.82 -13.84
C ILE A 146 -0.57 -11.94 -12.72
N ALA A 147 -1.83 -11.67 -13.04
CA ALA A 147 -2.91 -11.86 -12.07
C ALA A 147 -3.23 -13.35 -11.92
N GLN A 148 -3.45 -13.78 -10.68
CA GLN A 148 -3.73 -15.17 -10.33
C GLN A 148 -4.95 -15.76 -11.07
N ALA A 149 -5.93 -14.95 -11.46
CA ALA A 149 -7.11 -15.37 -12.19
C ALA A 149 -6.80 -15.89 -13.61
N PHE A 150 -5.72 -15.42 -14.23
CA PHE A 150 -5.37 -15.77 -15.62
C PHE A 150 -4.31 -16.88 -15.71
N VAL A 151 -4.29 -17.76 -14.71
CA VAL A 151 -3.29 -18.81 -14.61
C VAL A 151 -3.91 -20.12 -14.14
N ILE A 152 -3.50 -21.22 -14.78
CA ILE A 152 -3.74 -22.57 -14.30
C ILE A 152 -2.48 -23.05 -13.57
N ALA A 153 -2.63 -23.40 -12.29
CA ALA A 153 -1.58 -24.05 -11.52
C ALA A 153 -1.54 -25.54 -11.88
N THR A 154 -0.38 -26.00 -12.33
CA THR A 154 -0.16 -27.43 -12.59
C THR A 154 0.30 -28.15 -11.32
N LYS A 155 0.32 -29.48 -11.34
CA LYS A 155 0.85 -30.30 -10.24
C LYS A 155 2.38 -30.34 -10.21
N THR A 156 3.04 -30.06 -11.34
CA THR A 156 4.51 -30.07 -11.44
C THR A 156 5.11 -28.87 -10.71
N LYS A 157 6.12 -29.16 -9.88
CA LYS A 157 6.84 -28.18 -9.07
C LYS A 157 8.34 -28.38 -9.25
N ILE A 158 9.06 -27.27 -9.27
CA ILE A 158 10.53 -27.23 -9.28
C ILE A 158 10.94 -26.70 -7.91
N ASP A 159 11.99 -27.27 -7.30
CA ASP A 159 12.53 -26.70 -6.07
C ASP A 159 13.33 -25.43 -6.37
N ILE A 160 13.01 -24.35 -5.66
CA ILE A 160 13.58 -23.00 -5.85
C ILE A 160 14.11 -22.46 -4.51
N SER A 161 14.26 -23.32 -3.51
CA SER A 161 14.77 -22.99 -2.17
C SER A 161 16.10 -22.21 -2.18
N GLY A 162 17.01 -22.50 -3.13
CA GLY A 162 18.30 -21.81 -3.27
C GLY A 162 18.28 -20.48 -4.03
N LEU A 163 17.16 -20.09 -4.65
CA LEU A 163 17.11 -18.89 -5.48
C LEU A 163 16.85 -17.64 -4.64
N LYS A 164 17.82 -16.72 -4.61
CA LYS A 164 17.66 -15.40 -4.00
C LYS A 164 17.03 -14.43 -5.00
N ILE A 165 15.79 -14.02 -4.73
CA ILE A 165 15.12 -12.98 -5.52
C ILE A 165 15.56 -11.62 -4.97
N PRO A 166 16.16 -10.73 -5.79
CA PRO A 166 16.57 -9.41 -5.33
C PRO A 166 15.41 -8.56 -4.79
N GLU A 167 15.68 -7.79 -3.73
CA GLU A 167 14.67 -6.96 -3.04
C GLU A 167 14.13 -5.83 -3.92
N HIS A 168 14.92 -5.30 -4.85
CA HIS A 168 14.47 -4.25 -5.76
C HIS A 168 13.38 -4.71 -6.75
N ILE A 169 13.16 -6.02 -6.90
CA ILE A 169 12.14 -6.60 -7.78
C ILE A 169 10.78 -6.59 -7.07
N ASP A 170 10.16 -5.43 -7.13
CA ASP A 170 8.89 -5.14 -6.49
C ASP A 170 7.87 -4.51 -7.45
N ASP A 171 6.67 -4.23 -6.96
CA ASP A 171 5.58 -3.66 -7.77
C ASP A 171 5.94 -2.33 -8.47
N ALA A 172 6.87 -1.57 -7.90
CA ALA A 172 7.35 -0.31 -8.46
C ALA A 172 8.26 -0.55 -9.68
N TYR A 173 9.09 -1.61 -9.65
CA TYR A 173 10.01 -1.97 -10.73
C TYR A 173 9.25 -2.24 -12.03
N PHE A 174 8.11 -2.92 -11.96
CA PHE A 174 7.30 -3.26 -13.11
C PHE A 174 6.23 -2.22 -13.46
N ARG A 175 6.26 -1.02 -12.85
CA ARG A 175 5.31 0.03 -13.15
C ARG A 175 5.58 0.56 -14.55
N ARG A 176 4.56 0.60 -15.41
CA ARG A 176 4.69 1.21 -16.74
C ARG A 176 5.09 2.68 -16.59
N PHE A 177 6.11 3.08 -17.33
CA PHE A 177 6.46 4.49 -17.45
C PHE A 177 5.49 5.13 -18.43
N ASN A 178 4.55 5.93 -17.92
CA ASN A 178 3.74 6.79 -18.76
C ASN A 178 4.47 8.14 -18.81
N SER A 179 5.10 8.47 -19.93
CA SER A 179 5.58 9.82 -20.16
C SER A 179 4.40 10.77 -20.02
N LYS A 180 4.58 11.84 -19.23
CA LYS A 180 3.54 12.87 -19.09
C LYS A 180 3.26 13.39 -20.50
N LYS A 181 2.00 13.46 -20.90
CA LYS A 181 1.60 14.12 -22.15
C LYS A 181 2.27 15.49 -22.18
N ALA A 182 3.03 15.78 -23.23
CA ALA A 182 3.63 17.09 -23.44
C ALA A 182 2.52 18.17 -23.35
N PRO A 183 2.82 19.38 -22.87
CA PRO A 183 1.86 20.48 -22.87
C PRO A 183 1.32 20.65 -24.30
N LYS A 184 -0.01 20.64 -24.45
CA LYS A 184 -0.68 20.81 -25.74
C LYS A 184 -0.36 22.21 -26.30
N LYS A 185 0.64 22.29 -27.16
CA LYS A 185 0.77 23.33 -28.20
C LYS A 185 0.82 22.61 -29.55
N GLY A 186 -0.28 22.67 -30.29
CA GLY A 186 -0.37 22.24 -31.69
C GLY A 186 -0.41 20.73 -31.94
N ASP A 187 -0.98 20.36 -33.10
CA ASP A 187 -1.23 19.01 -33.62
C ASP A 187 0.03 18.21 -34.02
N ALA A 188 1.21 18.61 -33.57
CA ALA A 188 2.45 17.94 -33.91
C ALA A 188 2.81 16.93 -32.80
N ASN A 189 2.12 15.77 -32.76
CA ASN A 189 2.55 14.49 -32.13
C ASN A 189 1.35 13.56 -31.82
N ILE A 190 0.42 13.39 -32.77
CA ILE A 190 -0.80 12.57 -32.56
C ILE A 190 -0.49 11.05 -32.53
N PHE A 191 0.55 10.60 -33.24
CA PHE A 191 0.84 9.17 -33.46
C PHE A 191 2.07 8.61 -32.73
N THR A 192 2.76 9.40 -31.91
CA THR A 192 4.00 8.95 -31.22
C THR A 192 3.75 8.11 -29.97
N GLN A 193 2.50 7.77 -29.63
CA GLN A 193 2.18 6.88 -28.52
C GLN A 193 2.31 5.41 -28.93
N GLY A 194 3.55 4.97 -29.10
CA GLY A 194 3.84 3.62 -29.56
C GLY A 194 5.26 3.17 -29.25
N THR A 195 5.75 3.35 -28.03
CA THR A 195 6.95 2.63 -27.57
C THR A 195 6.60 1.84 -26.32
N THR A 196 6.54 0.54 -26.55
CA THR A 196 6.21 -0.61 -25.67
C THR A 196 6.95 -0.67 -24.35
#